data_AF-A0A9E4S183-F1
#
_entry.id   AF-A0A9E4S183-F1
#
_cell.length_a   1.000
_cell.length_b   1.000
_cell.length_c   1.000
_cell.angle_alpha   90.00
_cell.angle_beta   90.00
_cell.angle_gamma   90.00
#
_symmetry.space_group_name_H-M   'P 1'
#
loop_
_entity.id
_entity.type
_entity.pdbx_description
1 polymer ?
#
loop_
_entity_poly.entity_id
_entity_poly.type
_entity_poly.pdbx_seq_one_letter_code
_entity_poly.pdbx_strand_id
1 'polypeptide(L)'
;LPGVRNCSVAVTEEGNKVVFLHKIVPGGADKSYGVHVAQMAGLPQGVINRAWEVLADLEAQSQENGGRRARPKGEPAQQMALFTDGGRLQGLLQELDIPNLTPLEAINKLYELQKEANEGS
;
A
#
# COMPACT_ATOMS: atom_id res chain seq x y z
N LEU A 1 15.95 -4.90 -20.36
CA LEU A 1 16.88 -4.00 -21.08
C LEU A 1 18.30 -4.54 -20.94
N PRO A 2 18.91 -5.08 -22.00
CA PRO A 2 20.32 -5.47 -21.96
C PRO A 2 21.19 -4.23 -21.68
N GLY A 3 22.10 -4.33 -20.71
CA GLY A 3 23.00 -3.23 -20.32
C GLY A 3 22.57 -2.37 -19.12
N VAL A 4 21.35 -2.54 -18.60
CA VAL A 4 20.87 -1.80 -17.42
C VAL A 4 21.11 -2.63 -16.15
N ARG A 5 21.73 -2.00 -15.13
CA ARG A 5 21.92 -2.60 -13.81
C ARG A 5 21.39 -1.64 -12.75
N ASN A 6 20.65 -2.18 -11.78
CA ASN A 6 20.24 -1.43 -10.60
C ASN A 6 21.37 -1.46 -9.56
N CYS A 7 21.63 -0.31 -8.97
CA CYS A 7 22.53 -0.15 -7.83
C CYS A 7 21.86 0.74 -6.78
N SER A 8 22.21 0.56 -5.51
CA SER A 8 21.77 1.39 -4.39
C SER A 8 22.96 1.75 -3.50
N VAL A 9 22.76 2.72 -2.59
CA VAL A 9 23.77 3.08 -1.58
C VAL A 9 23.51 2.23 -0.34
N ALA A 10 24.57 1.66 0.24
CA ALA A 10 24.47 0.86 1.46
C ALA A 10 24.17 1.74 2.68
N VAL A 11 23.24 1.26 3.50
CA VAL A 11 22.71 1.96 4.68
C VAL A 11 22.70 1.00 5.86
N THR A 12 23.01 1.51 7.05
CA THR A 12 22.87 0.80 8.33
C THR A 12 21.86 1.54 9.23
N GLU A 13 20.96 0.78 9.84
CA GLU A 13 19.94 1.27 10.76
C GLU A 13 20.33 0.87 12.19
N GLU A 14 20.48 1.85 13.08
CA GLU A 14 20.67 1.64 14.52
C GLU A 14 19.58 2.40 15.28
N GLY A 15 18.56 1.66 15.74
CA GLY A 15 17.37 2.26 16.37
C GLY A 15 16.68 3.25 15.43
N ASN A 16 16.53 4.50 15.86
CA ASN A 16 15.92 5.58 15.06
C ASN A 16 16.94 6.39 14.25
N LYS A 17 18.17 5.90 14.09
CA LYS A 17 19.23 6.59 13.34
C LYS A 17 19.63 5.78 12.12
N VAL A 18 19.87 6.51 11.04
CA VAL A 18 20.28 5.96 9.74
C VAL A 18 21.67 6.47 9.41
N VAL A 19 22.58 5.56 9.07
CA VAL A 19 23.96 5.88 8.68
C VAL A 19 24.18 5.44 7.24
N PHE A 20 24.55 6.40 6.39
CA PHE A 20 24.91 6.13 4.99
C PHE A 20 26.37 5.72 4.91
N LEU A 21 26.63 4.52 4.37
CA LEU A 21 27.98 3.96 4.29
C LEU A 21 28.78 4.45 3.07
N HIS A 22 28.20 5.32 2.23
CA HIS A 22 28.77 5.83 0.97
C HIS A 22 29.31 4.73 0.03
N LYS A 23 28.78 3.52 0.15
CA LYS A 23 29.19 2.35 -0.64
C LYS A 23 28.07 2.00 -1.61
N ILE A 24 28.40 1.90 -2.90
CA ILE A 24 27.45 1.45 -3.92
C ILE A 24 27.37 -0.08 -3.89
N VAL A 25 26.16 -0.62 -3.86
CA VAL A 25 25.89 -2.06 -3.89
C VAL A 25 24.96 -2.40 -5.06
N PRO A 26 25.16 -3.55 -5.73
CA PRO A 26 24.27 -3.98 -6.81
C PRO A 26 22.91 -4.39 -6.22
N GLY A 27 21.82 -3.94 -6.84
CA GLY A 27 20.46 -4.17 -6.36
C GLY A 27 19.58 -2.92 -6.46
N GLY A 28 18.27 -3.11 -6.24
CA GLY A 28 17.36 -1.99 -6.04
C GLY A 28 17.37 -1.52 -4.58
N ALA A 29 16.90 -0.31 -4.34
CA ALA A 29 16.60 0.12 -2.98
C ALA A 29 15.38 -0.65 -2.45
N ASP A 30 15.50 -1.19 -1.25
CA ASP A 30 14.47 -1.92 -0.51
C ASP A 30 13.60 -0.97 0.32
N LYS A 31 14.19 0.10 0.87
CA LYS A 31 13.52 1.12 1.69
C LYS A 31 13.77 2.54 1.18
N SER A 32 12.90 3.46 1.58
CA SER A 32 13.04 4.91 1.33
C SER A 32 13.36 5.64 2.63
N TYR A 33 14.41 6.47 2.63
CA TYR A 33 14.93 7.13 3.83
C TYR A 33 14.59 8.64 3.91
N GLY A 34 13.58 9.10 3.16
CA GLY A 34 13.26 10.53 3.04
C GLY A 34 12.95 11.23 4.36
N VAL A 35 12.12 10.61 5.22
CA VAL A 35 11.79 11.19 6.55
C VAL A 35 13.02 11.24 7.46
N HIS A 36 13.89 10.23 7.39
CA HIS A 36 15.16 10.21 8.13
C HIS A 36 16.10 11.34 7.67
N VAL A 37 16.21 11.58 6.35
CA VAL A 37 17.00 12.70 5.81
C VAL A 37 16.43 14.04 6.25
N ALA A 38 15.11 14.20 6.26
CA ALA A 38 14.46 15.41 6.77
C ALA A 38 14.77 15.65 8.26
N GLN A 39 14.79 14.59 9.06
CA GLN A 39 15.18 14.68 10.47
C GLN A 39 16.65 15.08 10.63
N MET A 40 17.56 14.51 9.84
CA MET A 40 18.99 14.90 9.84
C MET A 40 19.20 16.35 9.38
N ALA A 41 18.36 16.84 8.47
CA ALA A 41 18.36 18.23 8.02
C ALA A 41 17.79 19.21 9.05
N GLY A 42 17.29 18.72 10.19
CA GLY A 42 16.81 19.56 11.29
C GLY A 42 15.44 20.19 11.04
N LEU A 43 14.58 19.55 10.23
CA LEU A 43 13.21 20.04 10.06
C LEU A 43 12.43 20.01 11.38
N PRO A 44 11.41 20.89 11.54
CA PRO A 44 10.62 20.96 12.76
C PRO A 44 9.96 19.63 13.12
N GLN A 45 9.92 19.28 14.41
CA GLN A 45 9.39 18.00 14.87
C GLN A 45 7.93 17.75 14.47
N GLY A 46 7.10 18.79 14.44
CA GLY A 46 5.71 18.67 13.96
C GLY A 46 5.62 18.21 12.50
N VAL A 47 6.56 18.62 11.65
CA VAL A 47 6.64 18.19 10.25
C VAL A 47 7.09 16.74 10.14
N ILE A 48 8.11 16.35 10.93
CA ILE A 48 8.62 14.98 10.96
C ILE A 48 7.52 14.01 11.42
N ASN A 49 6.83 14.33 12.51
CA ASN A 49 5.75 13.50 13.03
C ASN A 49 4.62 13.33 12.00
N ARG A 50 4.19 14.43 11.38
CA ARG A 50 3.16 14.36 10.34
C ARG A 50 3.60 13.52 9.13
N ALA A 51 4.86 13.60 8.74
CA ALA A 51 5.40 12.79 7.65
C ALA A 51 5.37 11.29 7.97
N TRP A 52 5.62 10.90 9.24
CA TRP A 52 5.49 9.52 9.68
C TRP A 52 4.05 9.01 9.67
N GLU A 53 3.10 9.83 10.13
CA GLU A 53 1.67 9.49 10.05
C GLU A 53 1.23 9.24 8.60
N VAL A 54 1.56 10.17 7.70
CA VAL A 54 1.20 10.06 6.28
C VAL A 54 1.87 8.84 5.64
N LEU A 55 3.11 8.52 6.02
CA LEU A 55 3.78 7.32 5.53
C LEU A 55 3.03 6.06 5.96
N ALA A 56 2.61 5.98 7.22
CA ALA A 56 1.86 4.84 7.74
C ALA A 56 0.51 4.67 7.00
N ASP A 57 -0.20 5.78 6.76
CA ASP A 57 -1.45 5.77 5.99
C ASP A 57 -1.24 5.26 4.56
N LEU A 58 -0.19 5.71 3.88
CA LEU A 58 0.13 5.30 2.51
C LEU A 58 0.58 3.84 2.43
N GLU A 59 1.34 3.37 3.42
CA GLU A 59 1.74 1.96 3.51
C GLU A 59 0.54 1.06 3.77
N ALA A 60 -0.38 1.46 4.66
CA ALA A 60 -1.63 0.73 4.91
C ALA A 60 -2.49 0.63 3.65
N GLN A 61 -2.73 1.75 2.95
CA GLN A 61 -3.47 1.76 1.68
C GLN A 61 -2.79 0.94 0.58
N SER A 62 -1.45 0.89 0.57
CA SER A 62 -0.69 0.06 -0.38
C SER A 62 -0.81 -1.43 -0.07
N GLN A 63 -1.01 -1.82 1.19
CA GLN A 63 -1.29 -3.20 1.56
C GLN A 63 -2.72 -3.60 1.19
N GLU A 64 -3.69 -2.72 1.42
CA GLU A 64 -5.11 -2.96 1.09
C GLU A 64 -5.35 -3.09 -0.43
N ASN A 65 -4.61 -2.34 -1.24
CA ASN A 65 -4.71 -2.38 -2.72
C ASN A 65 -3.85 -3.48 -3.39
N GLY A 66 -3.53 -4.56 -2.69
CA GLY A 66 -2.80 -5.70 -3.27
C GLY A 66 -1.33 -5.38 -3.56
N GLY A 67 -0.61 -4.92 -2.55
CA GLY A 67 0.79 -4.49 -2.58
C GLY A 67 1.74 -5.48 -3.28
N ARG A 68 1.88 -5.33 -4.59
CA ARG A 68 3.04 -5.78 -5.34
C ARG A 68 3.68 -4.57 -5.99
N ARG A 69 4.76 -4.07 -5.37
CA ARG A 69 5.85 -3.44 -6.13
C ARG A 69 6.41 -4.50 -7.06
N ALA A 70 5.73 -4.70 -8.19
CA ALA A 70 6.11 -5.67 -9.19
C ALA A 70 7.45 -5.24 -9.79
N ARG A 71 8.48 -6.01 -9.47
CA ARG A 71 9.72 -6.10 -10.23
C ARG A 71 9.32 -6.36 -11.70
N PRO A 72 9.63 -5.50 -12.68
CA PRO A 72 9.24 -5.78 -14.05
C PRO A 72 10.18 -6.86 -14.60
N LYS A 73 9.79 -8.13 -14.47
CA LYS A 73 10.24 -9.19 -15.39
C LYS A 73 9.19 -9.25 -16.50
N GLY A 74 9.66 -8.99 -17.71
CA GLY A 74 8.80 -8.71 -18.86
C GLY A 74 7.86 -9.83 -19.23
N GLU A 75 6.65 -9.43 -19.62
CA GLU A 75 5.81 -9.98 -20.69
C GLU A 75 4.60 -9.04 -20.85
N PRO A 76 4.16 -8.68 -22.08
CA PRO A 76 2.99 -7.85 -22.29
C PRO A 76 1.77 -8.75 -22.52
N ALA A 77 1.11 -9.20 -21.46
CA ALA A 77 -0.22 -9.78 -21.58
C ALA A 77 -0.99 -9.65 -20.25
N GLN A 78 -2.17 -9.02 -20.36
CA GLN A 78 -3.28 -9.12 -19.40
C GLN A 78 -3.11 -8.47 -18.02
N GLN A 79 -2.83 -7.16 -17.98
CA GLN A 79 -3.05 -6.33 -16.78
C GLN A 79 -4.50 -5.80 -16.68
N MET A 80 -5.50 -6.50 -17.22
CA MET A 80 -6.92 -6.10 -17.12
C MET A 80 -7.78 -7.01 -16.23
N ALA A 81 -7.20 -8.03 -15.58
CA ALA A 81 -7.94 -8.95 -14.71
C ALA A 81 -7.48 -8.93 -13.23
N LEU A 82 -6.63 -7.99 -12.83
CA LEU A 82 -6.16 -7.86 -11.44
C LEU A 82 -6.94 -6.81 -10.62
N PHE A 83 -7.97 -6.18 -11.22
CA PHE A 83 -8.79 -5.15 -10.58
C PHE A 83 -10.27 -5.54 -10.46
N THR A 84 -10.63 -6.81 -10.66
CA THR A 84 -12.04 -7.22 -10.80
C THR A 84 -12.71 -7.75 -9.55
N ASP A 85 -12.03 -7.82 -8.40
CA ASP A 85 -12.62 -8.42 -7.20
C ASP A 85 -13.27 -7.38 -6.26
N GLY A 86 -12.96 -6.09 -6.42
CA GLY A 86 -13.60 -4.99 -5.67
C GLY A 86 -14.97 -4.57 -6.19
N GLY A 87 -15.34 -4.96 -7.42
CA GLY A 87 -16.56 -4.47 -8.08
C GLY A 87 -17.86 -5.12 -7.58
N ARG A 88 -17.81 -6.38 -7.15
CA ARG A 88 -19.01 -7.13 -6.75
C ARG A 88 -19.62 -6.59 -5.46
N LEU A 89 -18.82 -6.45 -4.40
CA LEU A 89 -19.29 -5.93 -3.12
C LEU A 89 -19.67 -4.45 -3.23
N GLN A 90 -18.93 -3.69 -4.03
CA GLN A 90 -19.23 -2.29 -4.31
C GLN A 90 -20.59 -2.10 -5.01
N GLY A 91 -20.94 -2.96 -5.97
CA GLY A 91 -22.24 -2.95 -6.63
C GLY A 91 -23.38 -3.22 -5.66
N LEU A 92 -23.24 -4.25 -4.81
CA LEU A 92 -24.25 -4.58 -3.80
C LEU A 92 -24.48 -3.46 -2.78
N LEU A 93 -23.41 -2.73 -2.41
CA LEU A 93 -23.52 -1.59 -1.51
C LEU A 93 -24.22 -0.39 -2.16
N GLN A 94 -24.07 -0.18 -3.47
CA GLN A 94 -24.73 0.91 -4.19
C GLN A 94 -26.23 0.66 -4.41
N GLU A 95 -26.66 -0.60 -4.41
CA GLU A 95 -28.08 -0.98 -4.57
C GLU A 95 -28.87 -0.92 -3.26
N LEU A 96 -28.21 -0.75 -2.11
CA LEU A 96 -28.88 -0.69 -0.81
C LEU A 96 -29.59 0.64 -0.58
N ASP A 97 -30.91 0.58 -0.50
CA ASP A 97 -31.76 1.71 -0.13
C ASP A 97 -31.93 1.80 1.39
N ILE A 98 -30.91 2.30 2.08
CA ILE A 98 -30.83 2.39 3.56
C ILE A 98 -32.09 3.03 4.20
N PRO A 99 -32.65 4.13 3.67
CA PRO A 99 -33.83 4.78 4.25
C PRO A 99 -35.12 3.95 4.26
N ASN A 100 -35.28 3.00 3.34
CA ASN A 100 -36.55 2.26 3.15
C ASN A 100 -36.49 0.79 3.57
N LEU A 101 -35.34 0.32 4.09
CA LEU A 101 -35.19 -1.04 4.57
C LEU A 101 -35.92 -1.26 5.89
N THR A 102 -36.68 -2.35 5.99
CA THR A 102 -37.14 -2.82 7.30
C THR A 102 -35.97 -3.37 8.12
N PRO A 103 -36.03 -3.32 9.46
CA PRO A 103 -34.94 -3.83 10.30
C PRO A 103 -34.58 -5.30 10.02
N LEU A 104 -35.56 -6.13 9.68
CA LEU A 104 -35.33 -7.53 9.34
C LEU A 104 -34.60 -7.69 7.99
N GLU A 105 -35.00 -6.91 6.98
CA GLU A 105 -34.34 -6.93 5.67
C GLU A 105 -32.90 -6.42 5.75
N ALA A 106 -32.65 -5.38 6.55
CA ALA A 106 -31.30 -4.88 6.79
C ALA A 106 -30.39 -5.94 7.40
N ILE A 107 -30.86 -6.68 8.41
CA ILE A 107 -30.08 -7.77 9.03
C ILE A 107 -29.78 -8.89 8.02
N ASN A 108 -30.77 -9.30 7.23
CA ASN A 108 -30.57 -10.33 6.20
C ASN A 108 -29.56 -9.88 5.14
N LYS A 109 -29.64 -8.62 4.68
CA LYS A 109 -28.69 -8.05 3.71
C LYS A 109 -27.27 -7.94 4.25
N LEU A 110 -27.11 -7.56 5.51
CA LEU A 110 -25.79 -7.53 6.17
C LEU A 110 -25.18 -8.92 6.29
N TYR A 111 -25.99 -9.94 6.58
CA TYR A 111 -25.53 -11.32 6.63
C TYR A 111 -25.06 -11.82 5.26
N GLU A 112 -25.79 -11.50 4.19
CA GLU A 112 -25.40 -11.79 2.80
C GLU A 112 -24.05 -11.15 2.45
N LEU A 113 -23.88 -9.86 2.75
CA LEU A 113 -22.62 -9.12 2.50
C LEU A 113 -21.44 -9.69 3.28
N GLN A 114 -21.64 -10.04 4.55
CA GLN A 114 -20.60 -10.64 5.37
C GLN A 114 -20.15 -12.00 4.81
N LYS A 115 -21.11 -12.80 4.34
CA LYS A 115 -20.81 -14.09 3.71
C LYS A 115 -20.01 -13.91 2.42
N GLU A 116 -20.44 -13.01 1.53
CA GLU A 116 -19.70 -12.75 0.29
C GLU A 116 -18.28 -12.20 0.53
N ALA A 117 -18.10 -11.34 1.53
CA ALA A 117 -16.78 -10.81 1.89
C ALA A 117 -15.81 -11.90 2.40
N ASN A 118 -16.33 -12.92 3.10
CA ASN A 118 -15.54 -14.03 3.62
C ASN A 118 -15.27 -15.13 2.58
N GLU A 119 -16.15 -15.30 1.59
CA GLU A 119 -15.99 -16.29 0.50
C GLU A 119 -15.08 -15.78 -0.63
N GLY A 120 -14.84 -14.46 -0.71
CA GLY A 120 -13.96 -13.81 -1.69
C GLY A 120 -12.51 -13.56 -1.24
N SER A 121 -12.05 -14.12 -0.11
CA SER A 121 -10.65 -14.07 0.37
C SER A 121 -9.87 -15.35 0.07
#